data_AF-A0A942IH76-F1
#
_entry.id   AF-A0A942IH76-F1
#
_cell.length_a   1.000
_cell.length_b   1.000
_cell.length_c   1.000
_cell.angle_alpha   90.00
_cell.angle_beta   90.00
_cell.angle_gamma   90.00
#
_symmetry.space_group_name_H-M   'P 1'
#
loop_
_entity.id
_entity.type
_entity.pdbx_description
1 polymer ?
#
loop_
_entity_poly.entity_id
_entity_poly.type
_entity_poly.pdbx_seq_one_letter_code
_entity_poly.pdbx_strand_id
1 'polypeptide(L)'
;KKLSQKQLEAANKDIEIWRQELNQCINTDQTGVVRVKVAGTLDSHGKLIPDSLKFYFEQNGAPDGGVVYIPAPLSQIPTPQAVEKDSYDAISSTVKDTLNMKKQISASANYNRISAANYANYYTSNTSALCTSSILANPYYWNTNVYPTYKLCADCADYISQSMRAGGIPTSNYWYYDQNYSRPEWWTANGLRTYMVLNGYMNQATNLNQCVAGYPFFLMSGGSAYHAMMMVSNDGTTRRLAAHTSDRKWYIWNGTISDAYYYYVIY
;
A
#
# COMPACT_ATOMS: atom_id res chain seq x y z
N LYS A 1 -22.26 0.52 28.78
CA LYS A 1 -22.88 -0.62 28.07
C LYS A 1 -21.80 -1.67 27.87
N LYS A 2 -21.97 -2.92 28.32
CA LYS A 2 -21.00 -4.00 28.06
C LYS A 2 -21.16 -4.48 26.60
N LEU A 3 -20.04 -4.80 25.95
CA LEU A 3 -20.03 -5.39 24.60
C LEU A 3 -20.61 -6.80 24.64
N SER A 4 -21.26 -7.22 23.55
CA SER A 4 -21.61 -8.63 23.35
C SER A 4 -20.36 -9.47 23.07
N GLN A 5 -20.45 -10.79 23.27
CA GLN A 5 -19.34 -11.72 23.00
C GLN A 5 -18.79 -11.60 21.57
N LYS A 6 -19.67 -11.54 20.56
CA LYS A 6 -19.28 -11.34 19.16
C LYS A 6 -18.57 -10.02 18.91
N GLN A 7 -18.98 -8.94 19.59
CA GLN A 7 -18.30 -7.65 19.51
C GLN A 7 -16.93 -7.67 20.19
N LEU A 8 -16.80 -8.43 21.27
CA LEU A 8 -15.52 -8.60 21.98
C LEU A 8 -14.51 -9.40 21.12
N GLU A 9 -14.97 -10.48 20.47
CA GLU A 9 -14.15 -11.26 19.54
C GLU A 9 -13.67 -10.43 18.35
N ALA A 10 -14.56 -9.65 17.74
CA ALA A 10 -14.21 -8.72 16.67
C ALA A 10 -13.17 -7.69 17.13
N ALA A 11 -13.38 -7.07 18.30
CA ALA A 11 -12.45 -6.08 18.85
C ALA A 11 -11.08 -6.69 19.17
N ASN A 12 -11.02 -7.91 19.70
CA ASN A 12 -9.76 -8.60 19.98
C ASN A 12 -8.99 -8.93 18.70
N LYS A 13 -9.68 -9.34 17.63
CA LYS A 13 -9.04 -9.60 16.34
C LYS A 13 -8.52 -8.32 15.69
N ASP A 14 -9.26 -7.22 15.80
CA ASP A 14 -8.76 -5.90 15.42
C ASP A 14 -7.49 -5.58 16.22
N ILE A 15 -7.52 -5.65 17.56
CA ILE A 15 -6.34 -5.38 18.39
C ILE A 15 -5.13 -6.23 17.96
N GLU A 16 -5.33 -7.51 17.65
CA GLU A 16 -4.25 -8.37 17.20
C GLU A 16 -3.66 -7.96 15.84
N ILE A 17 -4.50 -7.54 14.89
CA ILE A 17 -4.03 -6.97 13.61
C ILE A 17 -3.19 -5.72 13.86
N TRP A 18 -3.65 -4.83 14.75
CA TRP A 18 -2.91 -3.61 15.09
C TRP A 18 -1.58 -3.92 15.79
N ARG A 19 -1.53 -4.95 16.65
CA ARG A 19 -0.27 -5.40 17.28
C ARG A 19 0.70 -5.96 16.24
N GLN A 20 0.21 -6.75 15.29
CA GLN A 20 1.02 -7.28 14.19
C GLN A 20 1.61 -6.17 13.34
N GLU A 21 0.81 -5.15 12.99
CA GLU A 21 1.31 -3.97 12.29
C GLU A 21 2.34 -3.19 13.07
N LEU A 22 2.06 -2.87 14.34
CA LEU A 22 3.00 -2.14 15.18
C LEU A 22 4.31 -2.91 15.28
N ASN A 23 4.25 -4.24 15.43
CA ASN A 23 5.45 -5.08 15.43
C ASN A 23 6.19 -5.03 14.09
N GLN A 24 5.49 -5.03 12.95
CA GLN A 24 6.12 -4.86 11.64
C GLN A 24 6.75 -3.45 11.50
N CYS A 25 6.09 -2.40 11.96
CA CYS A 25 6.59 -1.03 11.81
C CYS A 25 7.75 -0.72 12.77
N ILE A 26 7.70 -1.22 14.01
CA ILE A 26 8.66 -0.87 15.07
C ILE A 26 9.87 -1.81 15.09
N ASN A 27 9.70 -3.10 14.77
CA ASN A 27 10.79 -4.08 14.85
C ASN A 27 11.41 -4.43 13.49
N THR A 28 10.93 -3.84 12.40
CA THR A 28 11.50 -4.06 11.07
C THR A 28 12.09 -2.76 10.56
N ASP A 29 13.37 -2.81 10.20
CA ASP A 29 14.07 -1.68 9.59
C ASP A 29 13.25 -1.14 8.42
N GLN A 30 12.75 0.09 8.56
CA GLN A 30 12.09 0.77 7.46
C GLN A 30 13.17 1.33 6.54
N THR A 31 13.33 0.71 5.37
CA THR A 31 14.27 1.18 4.35
C THR A 31 13.69 2.38 3.62
N GLY A 32 14.05 3.57 4.09
CA GLY A 32 13.85 4.82 3.37
C GLY A 32 15.07 5.14 2.50
N VAL A 33 14.85 5.60 1.27
CA VAL A 33 15.90 6.24 0.47
C VAL A 33 15.75 7.74 0.66
N VAL A 34 16.72 8.34 1.36
CA VAL A 34 16.88 9.80 1.39
C VAL A 34 18.00 10.13 0.42
N ARG A 35 17.72 10.93 -0.63
CA ARG A 35 18.77 11.48 -1.46
C ARG A 35 19.18 12.84 -0.93
N VAL A 36 20.45 12.92 -0.55
CA VAL A 36 21.07 14.15 -0.07
C VAL A 36 21.99 14.67 -1.16
N LYS A 37 21.78 15.92 -1.57
CA LYS A 37 22.76 16.65 -2.36
C LYS A 37 23.64 17.45 -1.42
N VAL A 38 24.95 17.39 -1.63
CA VAL A 38 25.94 18.16 -0.88
C VAL A 38 26.64 19.08 -1.87
N ALA A 39 26.74 20.37 -1.53
CA ALA A 39 27.51 21.35 -2.30
C ALA A 39 28.50 22.07 -1.37
N GLY A 40 29.69 22.39 -1.86
CA GLY A 40 30.70 23.13 -1.12
C GLY A 40 31.62 23.88 -2.07
N THR A 41 32.36 24.84 -1.54
CA THR A 41 33.30 25.65 -2.32
C THR A 41 34.72 25.10 -2.12
N LEU A 42 35.48 24.99 -3.21
CA LEU A 42 36.90 24.63 -3.15
C LEU A 42 37.77 25.90 -3.14
N ASP A 43 38.88 25.85 -2.42
CA ASP A 43 39.93 26.86 -2.47
C ASP A 43 40.77 26.73 -3.77
N SER A 44 41.73 27.63 -3.94
CA SER A 44 42.64 27.64 -5.09
C SER A 44 43.54 26.40 -5.20
N HIS A 45 43.60 25.56 -4.17
CA HIS A 45 44.36 24.32 -4.12
C HIS A 45 43.47 23.08 -4.23
N GLY A 46 42.17 23.26 -4.55
CA GLY A 46 41.21 22.18 -4.66
C GLY A 46 40.76 21.59 -3.32
N LYS A 47 41.06 22.25 -2.19
CA LYS A 47 40.59 21.81 -0.86
C LYS A 47 39.24 22.43 -0.54
N LEU A 48 38.36 21.65 0.07
CA LEU A 48 37.08 22.16 0.56
C LEU A 48 37.29 23.25 1.61
N ILE A 49 36.67 24.41 1.41
CA ILE A 49 36.69 25.50 2.37
C ILE A 49 35.82 25.09 3.58
N PRO A 50 36.36 25.09 4.81
CA PRO A 50 35.58 24.86 6.03
C PRO A 50 34.35 25.78 6.06
N ASP A 51 33.21 25.26 6.50
CA ASP A 51 31.91 25.97 6.58
C ASP A 51 31.24 26.34 5.25
N SER A 52 31.81 25.99 4.09
CA SER A 52 31.16 26.20 2.78
C SER A 52 30.09 25.16 2.43
N LEU A 53 29.99 24.09 3.24
CA LEU A 53 29.09 22.96 2.99
C LEU A 53 27.63 23.36 3.12
N LYS A 54 26.84 22.98 2.11
CA LYS A 54 25.39 23.11 2.06
C LYS A 54 24.78 21.75 1.74
N PHE A 55 23.83 21.34 2.57
CA PHE A 55 23.05 20.13 2.36
C PHE A 55 21.71 20.50 1.71
N TYR A 56 21.18 19.58 0.92
CA TYR A 56 19.85 19.70 0.33
C TYR A 56 19.17 18.34 0.37
N PHE A 57 17.88 18.33 0.71
CA PHE A 57 17.07 17.13 0.63
C PHE A 57 16.26 17.13 -0.66
N GLU A 58 16.19 15.98 -1.31
CA GLU A 58 15.27 15.73 -2.42
C GLU A 58 13.82 15.82 -1.92
N GLN A 59 13.02 16.64 -2.59
CA GLN A 59 11.59 16.76 -2.35
C GLN A 59 10.85 16.66 -3.69
N ASN A 60 9.70 15.99 -3.68
CA ASN A 60 8.79 15.98 -4.81
C ASN A 60 8.03 17.31 -4.82
N GLY A 61 8.12 18.09 -5.91
CA GLY A 61 7.45 19.39 -5.93
C GLY A 61 7.70 20.31 -7.11
N ALA A 62 8.39 19.91 -8.18
CA ALA A 62 8.33 20.72 -9.40
C ALA A 62 6.94 20.55 -10.04
N PRO A 63 6.29 21.61 -10.54
CA PRO A 63 4.94 21.56 -11.14
C PRO A 63 4.76 20.55 -12.28
N ASP A 64 5.86 20.05 -12.83
CA ASP A 64 6.00 19.08 -13.91
C ASP A 64 6.40 17.66 -13.43
N GLY A 65 6.46 17.41 -12.12
CA GLY A 65 6.84 16.12 -11.55
C GLY A 65 8.36 15.90 -11.44
N GLY A 66 9.16 16.94 -11.64
CA GLY A 66 10.60 16.92 -11.42
C GLY A 66 11.03 16.91 -9.94
N VAL A 67 12.28 16.50 -9.72
CA VAL A 67 12.95 16.51 -8.42
C VAL A 67 13.43 17.92 -8.08
N VAL A 68 13.05 18.44 -6.90
CA VAL A 68 13.56 19.71 -6.36
C VAL A 68 14.46 19.41 -5.16
N TYR A 69 15.60 20.10 -5.07
CA TYR A 69 16.50 20.04 -3.92
C TYR A 69 16.35 21.30 -3.09
N ILE A 70 15.74 21.18 -1.91
CA ILE A 70 15.55 22.28 -0.97
C ILE A 70 16.72 22.38 0.01
N PRO A 71 17.23 23.59 0.32
CA PRO A 71 18.30 23.76 1.29
C PRO A 71 17.93 23.17 2.65
N ALA A 72 18.84 22.40 3.23
CA ALA A 72 18.73 21.81 4.55
C ALA A 72 19.80 22.43 5.46
N PRO A 73 19.48 23.47 6.24
CA PRO A 73 20.38 23.98 7.26
C PRO A 73 20.74 22.85 8.23
N LEU A 74 22.02 22.77 8.63
CA LEU A 74 22.46 21.80 9.64
C LEU A 74 21.67 21.93 10.94
N SER A 75 21.21 23.14 11.29
CA SER A 75 20.35 23.41 12.44
C SER A 75 18.93 22.82 12.33
N GLN A 76 18.49 22.45 11.13
CA GLN A 76 17.19 21.82 10.87
C GLN A 76 17.28 20.30 10.78
N ILE A 77 18.48 19.71 10.85
CA ILE A 77 18.63 18.26 10.95
C ILE A 77 18.36 17.88 12.42
N PRO A 78 17.27 17.15 12.72
CA PRO A 78 16.94 16.81 14.09
C PRO A 78 17.95 15.82 14.67
N THR A 79 18.20 15.92 15.97
CA THR A 79 18.97 14.91 16.69
C THR A 79 18.16 13.62 16.84
N PRO A 80 18.80 12.45 17.04
CA PRO A 80 18.07 11.21 17.30
C PRO A 80 17.03 11.35 18.43
N GLN A 81 17.38 12.05 19.50
CA GLN A 81 16.48 12.29 20.64
C GLN A 81 15.29 13.20 20.28
N ALA A 82 15.50 14.19 19.41
CA ALA A 82 14.43 15.04 18.91
C ALA A 82 13.45 14.24 18.04
N VAL A 83 13.96 13.40 17.13
CA VAL A 83 13.14 12.51 16.30
C VAL A 83 12.31 11.55 17.16
N GLU A 84 12.92 10.94 18.18
CA GLU A 84 12.23 10.02 19.09
C GLU A 84 11.10 10.73 19.85
N LYS A 85 11.38 11.92 20.40
CA LYS A 85 10.38 12.71 21.13
C LYS A 85 9.24 13.15 20.23
N ASP A 86 9.54 13.73 19.06
CA ASP A 86 8.52 14.20 18.12
C ASP A 86 7.63 13.06 17.64
N SER A 87 8.22 11.87 17.41
CA SER A 87 7.49 10.66 17.06
C SER A 87 6.56 10.20 18.19
N TYR A 88 7.05 10.19 19.43
CA TYR A 88 6.24 9.86 20.61
C TYR A 88 5.06 10.83 20.77
N ASP A 89 5.32 12.13 20.66
CA ASP A 89 4.30 13.18 20.82
C ASP A 89 3.20 13.07 19.74
N ALA A 90 3.59 12.81 18.48
CA ALA A 90 2.65 12.58 17.38
C ALA A 90 1.76 11.35 17.59
N ILE A 91 2.35 10.22 18.04
CA ILE A 91 1.61 9.00 18.37
C ILE A 91 0.67 9.27 19.55
N SER A 92 1.15 9.93 20.60
CA SER A 92 0.38 10.27 21.80
C SER A 92 -0.82 11.14 21.47
N SER A 93 -0.65 12.15 20.60
CA SER A 93 -1.76 12.98 20.11
C SER A 93 -2.79 12.13 19.36
N THR A 94 -2.33 11.30 18.42
CA THR A 94 -3.21 10.42 17.62
C THR A 94 -4.03 9.48 18.51
N VAL A 95 -3.42 8.91 19.55
CA VAL A 95 -4.11 8.05 20.52
C VAL A 95 -5.18 8.84 21.29
N LYS A 96 -4.85 10.05 21.77
CA LYS A 96 -5.82 10.91 22.48
C LYS A 96 -7.00 11.29 21.59
N ASP A 97 -6.75 11.62 20.33
CA ASP A 97 -7.79 11.94 19.36
C ASP A 97 -8.68 10.72 19.09
N THR A 98 -8.08 9.53 18.98
CA THR A 98 -8.81 8.26 18.78
C THR A 98 -9.67 7.90 19.99
N LEU A 99 -9.23 8.17 21.23
CA LEU A 99 -10.02 7.94 22.44
C LEU A 99 -11.29 8.81 22.49
N ASN A 100 -11.24 9.99 21.88
CA ASN A 100 -12.39 10.90 21.79
C ASN A 100 -13.34 10.55 20.65
N MET A 101 -12.92 9.70 19.69
CA MET A 101 -13.79 9.20 18.64
C MET A 101 -14.66 8.05 19.17
N LYS A 102 -15.99 8.24 19.18
CA LYS A 102 -16.95 7.13 19.32
C LYS A 102 -16.90 6.26 18.06
N LYS A 103 -15.91 5.38 17.94
CA LYS A 103 -15.86 4.39 16.87
C LYS A 103 -17.03 3.43 17.08
N GLN A 104 -18.02 3.46 16.19
CA GLN A 104 -18.93 2.34 16.01
C GLN A 104 -18.05 1.14 15.66
N ILE A 105 -17.97 0.16 16.57
CA ILE A 105 -17.28 -1.11 16.31
C ILE A 105 -18.14 -1.85 15.27
N SER A 106 -17.95 -1.51 13.99
CA SER A 106 -18.39 -2.38 12.90
C SER A 106 -17.40 -3.54 12.88
N ALA A 107 -17.88 -4.73 13.19
CA ALA A 107 -17.09 -5.94 13.16
C ALA A 107 -16.57 -6.20 11.73
N SER A 108 -15.38 -5.71 11.37
CA SER A 108 -14.58 -6.30 10.28
C SER A 108 -13.79 -7.47 10.87
N ALA A 109 -14.51 -8.51 11.30
CA ALA A 109 -13.95 -9.53 12.17
C ALA A 109 -13.30 -10.68 11.39
N ASN A 110 -13.37 -10.73 10.06
CA ASN A 110 -12.84 -11.88 9.32
C ASN A 110 -11.62 -11.58 8.46
N TYR A 111 -11.49 -10.35 7.96
CA TYR A 111 -10.40 -9.98 7.06
C TYR A 111 -9.08 -9.62 7.76
N ASN A 112 -8.01 -10.40 7.50
CA ASN A 112 -6.65 -10.07 7.88
C ASN A 112 -5.96 -9.29 6.75
N ARG A 113 -6.02 -7.96 6.85
CA ARG A 113 -5.41 -7.05 5.87
C ARG A 113 -3.88 -7.17 5.77
N ILE A 114 -3.21 -7.61 6.83
CA ILE A 114 -1.74 -7.79 6.83
C ILE A 114 -1.36 -9.02 6.02
N SER A 115 -2.10 -10.12 6.18
CA SER A 115 -1.93 -11.29 5.33
C SER A 115 -2.16 -10.95 3.85
N ALA A 116 -3.18 -10.14 3.53
CA ALA A 116 -3.42 -9.70 2.16
C ALA A 116 -2.30 -8.80 1.60
N ALA A 117 -1.83 -7.82 2.36
CA ALA A 117 -0.73 -6.93 1.95
C ALA A 117 0.59 -7.69 1.79
N ASN A 118 0.90 -8.60 2.71
CA ASN A 118 2.09 -9.44 2.66
C ASN A 118 2.04 -10.39 1.47
N TYR A 119 0.89 -11.01 1.19
CA TYR A 119 0.70 -11.85 0.01
C TYR A 119 0.98 -11.06 -1.27
N ALA A 120 0.35 -9.89 -1.39
CA ALA A 120 0.54 -9.02 -2.54
C ALA A 120 2.03 -8.69 -2.73
N ASN A 121 2.71 -8.21 -1.70
CA ASN A 121 4.14 -7.88 -1.77
C ASN A 121 5.06 -9.07 -2.04
N TYR A 122 4.69 -10.27 -1.56
CA TYR A 122 5.50 -11.46 -1.73
C TYR A 122 5.48 -11.94 -3.18
N TYR A 123 4.30 -11.99 -3.78
CA TYR A 123 4.10 -12.55 -5.12
C TYR A 123 4.21 -11.53 -6.27
N THR A 124 4.86 -10.39 -6.04
CA THR A 124 5.15 -9.37 -7.08
C THR A 124 6.64 -8.98 -7.09
N SER A 125 7.04 -8.20 -8.09
CA SER A 125 8.40 -7.70 -8.27
C SER A 125 8.42 -6.26 -8.78
N ASN A 126 9.60 -5.63 -8.77
CA ASN A 126 9.87 -4.49 -9.65
C ASN A 126 10.65 -5.05 -10.83
N THR A 127 10.15 -4.87 -12.04
CA THR A 127 10.74 -5.48 -13.23
C THR A 127 10.85 -4.51 -14.39
N SER A 128 11.93 -4.65 -15.14
CA SER A 128 12.08 -4.10 -16.49
C SER A 128 11.95 -5.19 -17.56
N ALA A 129 11.71 -6.44 -17.18
CA ALA A 129 11.51 -7.54 -18.12
C ALA A 129 10.15 -7.40 -18.80
N LEU A 130 10.17 -7.57 -20.12
CA LEU A 130 8.97 -7.64 -20.94
C LEU A 130 8.41 -9.07 -20.90
N CYS A 131 7.17 -9.20 -20.43
CA CYS A 131 6.44 -10.47 -20.45
C CYS A 131 5.73 -10.66 -21.80
N THR A 132 5.22 -9.57 -22.37
CA THR A 132 4.84 -9.47 -23.80
C THR A 132 5.52 -8.25 -24.41
N SER A 133 5.25 -7.93 -25.68
CA SER A 133 5.85 -6.79 -26.40
C SER A 133 5.68 -5.42 -25.72
N SER A 134 4.71 -5.26 -24.81
CA SER A 134 4.41 -3.96 -24.16
C SER A 134 4.18 -4.03 -22.65
N ILE A 135 4.16 -5.23 -22.04
CA ILE A 135 3.84 -5.39 -20.63
C ILE A 135 5.09 -5.76 -19.84
N LEU A 136 5.45 -4.92 -18.88
CA LEU A 136 6.51 -5.20 -17.91
C LEU A 136 5.96 -6.12 -16.82
N ALA A 137 6.34 -7.38 -16.81
CA ALA A 137 5.92 -8.35 -15.80
C ALA A 137 6.96 -9.45 -15.65
N ASN A 138 7.06 -10.03 -14.46
CA ASN A 138 7.94 -11.15 -14.20
C ASN A 138 7.18 -12.30 -13.51
N PRO A 139 6.58 -13.20 -14.32
CA PRO A 139 5.79 -14.33 -13.82
C PRO A 139 6.54 -15.30 -12.90
N TYR A 140 7.87 -15.23 -12.84
CA TYR A 140 8.68 -16.00 -11.88
C TYR A 140 8.29 -15.72 -10.42
N TYR A 141 7.86 -14.49 -10.12
CA TYR A 141 7.47 -14.10 -8.77
C TYR A 141 6.00 -14.38 -8.46
N TRP A 142 5.20 -14.77 -9.46
CA TRP A 142 3.76 -14.98 -9.29
C TRP A 142 3.50 -16.34 -8.64
N ASN A 143 2.37 -16.51 -7.94
CA ASN A 143 2.01 -17.77 -7.26
C ASN A 143 1.48 -18.85 -8.22
N THR A 144 2.22 -19.13 -9.30
CA THR A 144 1.80 -20.06 -10.36
C THR A 144 1.78 -21.52 -9.92
N ASN A 145 2.45 -21.85 -8.82
CA ASN A 145 2.42 -23.20 -8.24
C ASN A 145 1.05 -23.55 -7.63
N VAL A 146 0.36 -22.57 -7.04
CA VAL A 146 -0.97 -22.77 -6.44
C VAL A 146 -2.07 -22.32 -7.40
N TYR A 147 -1.82 -21.23 -8.13
CA TYR A 147 -2.75 -20.63 -9.08
C TYR A 147 -2.08 -20.52 -10.47
N PRO A 148 -1.97 -21.62 -11.22
CA PRO A 148 -1.40 -21.61 -12.57
C PRO A 148 -1.98 -20.48 -13.45
N THR A 149 -1.15 -19.57 -13.95
CA THR A 149 -1.65 -18.45 -14.75
C THR A 149 -1.86 -18.89 -16.21
N TYR A 150 -3.04 -18.67 -16.76
CA TYR A 150 -3.32 -18.89 -18.19
C TYR A 150 -3.27 -17.60 -19.00
N LYS A 151 -3.61 -16.46 -18.37
CA LYS A 151 -3.49 -15.13 -18.97
C LYS A 151 -2.14 -14.53 -18.58
N LEU A 152 -1.09 -15.19 -19.08
CA LEU A 152 0.28 -14.78 -18.86
C LEU A 152 0.41 -13.27 -19.15
N CYS A 153 1.06 -12.54 -18.25
CA CYS A 153 1.32 -11.11 -18.35
C CYS A 153 0.14 -10.14 -18.08
N ALA A 154 -1.10 -10.60 -17.87
CA ALA A 154 -2.25 -9.71 -17.68
C ALA A 154 -3.26 -10.23 -16.63
N ASP A 155 -2.81 -10.41 -15.40
CA ASP A 155 -3.47 -11.14 -14.31
C ASP A 155 -3.80 -10.27 -13.09
N CYS A 156 -3.81 -8.93 -13.21
CA CYS A 156 -4.01 -8.02 -12.06
C CYS A 156 -5.21 -8.39 -11.16
N ALA A 157 -6.34 -8.80 -11.73
CA ALA A 157 -7.51 -9.20 -10.96
C ALA A 157 -7.32 -10.54 -10.24
N ASP A 158 -6.61 -11.49 -10.85
CA ASP A 158 -6.37 -12.81 -10.28
C ASP A 158 -5.41 -12.67 -9.10
N TYR A 159 -4.30 -11.95 -9.30
CA TYR A 159 -3.35 -11.57 -8.26
C TYR A 159 -4.00 -10.88 -7.05
N ILE A 160 -4.86 -9.89 -7.28
CA ILE A 160 -5.58 -9.24 -6.18
C ILE A 160 -6.61 -10.18 -5.55
N SER A 161 -7.28 -11.03 -6.33
CA SER A 161 -8.20 -12.04 -5.78
C SER A 161 -7.49 -13.02 -4.85
N GLN A 162 -6.31 -13.49 -5.24
CA GLN A 162 -5.46 -14.33 -4.40
C GLN A 162 -5.05 -13.60 -3.11
N SER A 163 -4.68 -12.31 -3.21
CA SER A 163 -4.35 -11.48 -2.05
C SER A 163 -5.54 -11.32 -1.09
N MET A 164 -6.74 -11.10 -1.63
CA MET A 164 -7.99 -11.02 -0.86
C MET A 164 -8.33 -12.37 -0.20
N ARG A 165 -8.09 -13.49 -0.88
CA ARG A 165 -8.26 -14.84 -0.33
C ARG A 165 -7.26 -15.11 0.80
N ALA A 166 -6.01 -14.69 0.66
CA ALA A 166 -5.00 -14.77 1.72
C ALA A 166 -5.38 -13.92 2.95
N GLY A 167 -6.07 -12.80 2.73
CA GLY A 167 -6.70 -12.01 3.80
C GLY A 167 -7.94 -12.65 4.42
N GLY A 168 -8.42 -13.79 3.91
CA GLY A 168 -9.52 -14.55 4.51
C GLY A 168 -10.89 -14.32 3.87
N ILE A 169 -10.99 -13.60 2.74
CA ILE A 169 -12.24 -13.57 1.96
C ILE A 169 -12.52 -14.98 1.40
N PRO A 170 -13.67 -15.60 1.69
CA PRO A 170 -13.98 -16.94 1.24
C PRO A 170 -14.30 -16.95 -0.26
N THR A 171 -13.96 -18.04 -0.93
CA THR A 171 -14.45 -18.30 -2.29
C THR A 171 -15.92 -18.68 -2.30
N SER A 172 -16.56 -18.50 -3.46
CA SER A 172 -17.93 -18.93 -3.73
C SER A 172 -18.04 -19.50 -5.14
N ASN A 173 -19.25 -19.90 -5.54
CA ASN A 173 -19.55 -20.33 -6.92
C ASN A 173 -19.45 -19.20 -7.97
N TYR A 174 -19.21 -17.96 -7.53
CA TYR A 174 -19.09 -16.76 -8.39
C TYR A 174 -17.80 -15.99 -8.15
N TRP A 175 -16.96 -16.41 -7.22
CA TRP A 175 -15.63 -15.84 -7.00
C TRP A 175 -14.72 -16.95 -6.51
N TYR A 176 -14.07 -17.60 -7.46
CA TYR A 176 -13.14 -18.70 -7.24
C TYR A 176 -12.08 -18.69 -8.34
N TYR A 177 -10.96 -19.33 -8.06
CA TYR A 177 -9.96 -19.62 -9.07
C TYR A 177 -10.52 -20.66 -10.05
N ASP A 178 -10.88 -20.23 -11.26
CA ASP A 178 -11.38 -21.13 -12.29
C ASP A 178 -10.23 -21.76 -13.08
N GLN A 179 -9.92 -23.02 -12.78
CA GLN A 179 -8.95 -23.84 -13.51
C GLN A 179 -9.41 -24.19 -14.94
N ASN A 180 -10.71 -24.09 -15.22
CA ASN A 180 -11.33 -24.51 -16.48
C ASN A 180 -11.77 -23.32 -17.36
N TYR A 181 -11.52 -22.08 -16.92
CA TYR A 181 -11.68 -20.84 -17.71
C TYR A 181 -13.09 -20.58 -18.26
N SER A 182 -14.11 -21.08 -17.59
CA SER A 182 -15.52 -20.97 -17.95
C SER A 182 -16.21 -19.72 -17.37
N ARG A 183 -15.69 -19.16 -16.26
CA ARG A 183 -16.25 -17.98 -15.58
C ARG A 183 -15.17 -17.03 -15.03
N PRO A 184 -15.20 -15.72 -15.39
CA PRO A 184 -14.03 -14.84 -15.27
C PRO A 184 -14.01 -13.89 -14.06
N GLU A 185 -14.69 -14.17 -12.95
CA GLU A 185 -14.81 -13.21 -11.84
C GLU A 185 -13.50 -12.94 -11.09
N TRP A 186 -12.58 -13.91 -11.00
CA TRP A 186 -11.18 -13.67 -10.58
C TRP A 186 -10.34 -13.01 -11.68
N TRP A 187 -10.78 -13.05 -12.95
CA TRP A 187 -9.94 -12.71 -14.11
C TRP A 187 -10.05 -11.26 -14.57
N THR A 188 -11.13 -10.57 -14.19
CA THR A 188 -11.39 -9.20 -14.63
C THR A 188 -11.44 -8.26 -13.44
N ALA A 189 -10.75 -7.11 -13.57
CA ALA A 189 -10.72 -6.12 -12.49
C ALA A 189 -12.15 -5.64 -12.16
N ASN A 190 -12.99 -5.48 -13.19
CA ASN A 190 -14.40 -5.12 -13.00
C ASN A 190 -15.23 -6.23 -12.33
N GLY A 191 -15.01 -7.49 -12.70
CA GLY A 191 -15.68 -8.63 -12.07
C GLY A 191 -15.35 -8.73 -10.59
N LEU A 192 -14.06 -8.69 -10.24
CA LEU A 192 -13.57 -8.65 -8.86
C LEU A 192 -14.20 -7.49 -8.07
N ARG A 193 -14.11 -6.26 -8.59
CA ARG A 193 -14.67 -5.08 -7.93
C ARG A 193 -16.17 -5.23 -7.68
N THR A 194 -16.91 -5.60 -8.71
CA THR A 194 -18.38 -5.73 -8.66
C THR A 194 -18.79 -6.80 -7.66
N TYR A 195 -18.12 -7.96 -7.69
CA TYR A 195 -18.40 -9.05 -6.76
C TYR A 195 -18.17 -8.62 -5.31
N MET A 196 -17.04 -8.01 -5.00
CA MET A 196 -16.70 -7.60 -3.63
C MET A 196 -17.65 -6.53 -3.09
N VAL A 197 -18.08 -5.57 -3.92
CA VAL A 197 -19.06 -4.55 -3.51
C VAL A 197 -20.44 -5.15 -3.31
N LEU A 198 -20.96 -5.92 -4.28
CA LEU A 198 -22.33 -6.45 -4.22
C LEU A 198 -22.52 -7.49 -3.11
N ASN A 199 -21.47 -8.20 -2.70
CA ASN A 199 -21.51 -9.11 -1.56
C ASN A 199 -21.22 -8.43 -0.22
N GLY A 200 -21.06 -7.10 -0.20
CA GLY A 200 -20.82 -6.35 1.03
C GLY A 200 -19.46 -6.65 1.67
N TYR A 201 -18.48 -7.11 0.89
CA TYR A 201 -17.12 -7.37 1.41
C TYR A 201 -16.27 -6.10 1.45
N MET A 202 -16.55 -5.11 0.60
CA MET A 202 -15.86 -3.83 0.63
C MET A 202 -16.78 -2.67 0.29
N ASN A 203 -16.46 -1.51 0.84
CA ASN A 203 -17.10 -0.24 0.53
C ASN A 203 -16.11 0.69 -0.16
N GLN A 204 -16.63 1.56 -1.02
CA GLN A 204 -15.80 2.62 -1.60
C GLN A 204 -15.39 3.59 -0.51
N ALA A 205 -14.10 3.93 -0.49
CA ALA A 205 -13.54 4.95 0.37
C ALA A 205 -13.98 6.34 -0.09
N THR A 206 -14.25 7.22 0.87
CA THR A 206 -14.57 8.63 0.65
C THR A 206 -13.31 9.49 0.51
N ASN A 207 -12.16 8.98 0.97
CA ASN A 207 -10.86 9.61 0.80
C ASN A 207 -9.74 8.56 0.74
N LEU A 208 -8.61 8.93 0.16
CA LEU A 208 -7.46 8.05 -0.04
C LEU A 208 -6.88 7.49 1.27
N ASN A 209 -6.99 8.19 2.39
CA ASN A 209 -6.45 7.73 3.68
C ASN A 209 -7.24 6.57 4.28
N GLN A 210 -8.44 6.28 3.78
CA GLN A 210 -9.21 5.11 4.20
C GLN A 210 -8.75 3.81 3.52
N CYS A 211 -8.03 3.91 2.40
CA CYS A 211 -7.44 2.74 1.74
C CYS A 211 -6.03 2.49 2.29
N VAL A 212 -5.96 1.69 3.35
CA VAL A 212 -4.71 1.35 4.05
C VAL A 212 -4.12 0.04 3.55
N ALA A 213 -2.96 -0.36 4.10
CA ALA A 213 -2.31 -1.61 3.77
C ALA A 213 -3.29 -2.80 3.85
N GLY A 214 -3.35 -3.56 2.76
CA GLY A 214 -4.23 -4.70 2.58
C GLY A 214 -5.59 -4.37 1.96
N TYR A 215 -5.86 -3.12 1.61
CA TYR A 215 -7.09 -2.78 0.88
C TYR A 215 -6.84 -2.59 -0.62
N PRO A 216 -7.77 -3.09 -1.47
CA PRO A 216 -7.63 -2.95 -2.91
C PRO A 216 -8.05 -1.57 -3.38
N PHE A 217 -7.53 -1.18 -4.53
CA PHE A 217 -8.01 -0.03 -5.29
C PHE A 217 -7.90 -0.31 -6.79
N PHE A 218 -8.69 0.41 -7.57
CA PHE A 218 -8.89 0.09 -8.98
C PHE A 218 -8.73 1.34 -9.84
N LEU A 219 -8.16 1.16 -11.03
CA LEU A 219 -8.25 2.18 -12.08
C LEU A 219 -9.49 1.93 -12.90
N MET A 220 -10.23 3.00 -13.17
CA MET A 220 -11.51 2.98 -13.84
C MET A 220 -11.41 3.61 -15.23
N SER A 221 -12.22 3.13 -16.17
CA SER A 221 -12.44 3.77 -17.47
C SER A 221 -13.86 3.47 -17.92
N GLY A 222 -14.61 4.50 -18.32
CA GLY A 222 -16.02 4.35 -18.73
C GLY A 222 -16.89 3.67 -17.67
N GLY A 223 -16.61 3.89 -16.37
CA GLY A 223 -17.33 3.28 -15.26
C GLY A 223 -16.95 1.82 -14.94
N SER A 224 -16.03 1.21 -15.69
CA SER A 224 -15.56 -0.16 -15.47
C SER A 224 -14.13 -0.18 -14.94
N ALA A 225 -13.83 -1.07 -13.99
CA ALA A 225 -12.46 -1.25 -13.53
C ALA A 225 -11.64 -2.02 -14.57
N TYR A 226 -10.51 -1.47 -14.99
CA TYR A 226 -9.60 -2.12 -15.95
C TYR A 226 -8.30 -2.61 -15.31
N HIS A 227 -7.95 -2.11 -14.12
CA HIS A 227 -6.76 -2.52 -13.39
C HIS A 227 -7.03 -2.59 -11.89
N ALA A 228 -6.49 -3.60 -11.23
CA ALA A 228 -6.63 -3.83 -9.79
C ALA A 228 -5.25 -3.82 -9.12
N MET A 229 -5.15 -3.16 -7.98
CA MET A 229 -3.91 -3.00 -7.21
C MET A 229 -4.19 -3.16 -5.72
N MET A 230 -3.15 -3.49 -4.96
CA MET A 230 -3.20 -3.58 -3.50
C MET A 230 -2.46 -2.40 -2.90
N MET A 231 -3.07 -1.68 -1.97
CA MET A 231 -2.33 -0.78 -1.11
C MET A 231 -1.50 -1.62 -0.13
N VAL A 232 -0.20 -1.37 -0.04
CA VAL A 232 0.69 -2.12 0.87
C VAL A 232 1.28 -1.26 1.97
N SER A 233 1.15 0.07 1.86
CA SER A 233 1.46 1.02 2.93
C SER A 233 0.72 2.33 2.65
N ASN A 234 0.14 2.94 3.68
CA ASN A 234 -0.46 4.27 3.63
C ASN A 234 -0.39 4.88 5.03
N ASP A 235 0.54 5.82 5.22
CA ASP A 235 0.74 6.52 6.49
C ASP A 235 0.03 7.90 6.53
N GLY A 236 -0.82 8.19 5.53
CA GLY A 236 -1.48 9.48 5.35
C GLY A 236 -0.66 10.52 4.57
N THR A 237 0.65 10.32 4.41
CA THR A 237 1.55 11.19 3.63
C THR A 237 2.16 10.45 2.45
N THR A 238 2.83 9.32 2.72
CA THR A 238 3.41 8.40 1.74
C THR A 238 2.51 7.18 1.57
N ARG A 239 2.36 6.74 0.32
CA ARG A 239 1.58 5.56 -0.04
C ARG A 239 2.39 4.68 -0.95
N ARG A 240 2.22 3.38 -0.80
CA ARG A 240 2.86 2.39 -1.65
C ARG A 240 1.89 1.31 -2.06
N LEU A 241 2.04 0.88 -3.30
CA LEU A 241 1.20 -0.15 -3.91
C LEU A 241 2.02 -1.39 -4.30
N ALA A 242 1.29 -2.48 -4.46
CA ALA A 242 1.72 -3.68 -5.14
C ALA A 242 0.76 -3.98 -6.30
N ALA A 243 1.30 -4.35 -7.47
CA ALA A 243 0.53 -4.61 -8.67
C ALA A 243 1.20 -5.63 -9.58
N HIS A 244 0.40 -6.31 -10.40
CA HIS A 244 0.83 -7.04 -11.60
C HIS A 244 0.43 -6.28 -12.87
N THR A 245 0.87 -6.74 -14.06
CA THR A 245 0.55 -6.12 -15.36
C THR A 245 1.14 -4.71 -15.45
N SER A 246 2.47 -4.63 -15.50
CA SER A 246 3.33 -3.54 -14.99
C SER A 246 3.71 -3.78 -13.53
N ASP A 247 4.45 -4.87 -13.29
CA ASP A 247 4.75 -5.33 -11.94
C ASP A 247 5.44 -4.23 -11.13
N ARG A 248 4.87 -3.97 -9.97
CA ARG A 248 5.29 -2.93 -9.03
C ARG A 248 5.26 -3.53 -7.64
N LYS A 249 6.40 -3.47 -6.96
CA LYS A 249 6.57 -3.86 -5.56
C LYS A 249 6.96 -2.64 -4.74
N TRP A 250 6.21 -2.33 -3.69
CA TRP A 250 6.47 -1.17 -2.83
C TRP A 250 6.55 0.15 -3.62
N TYR A 251 5.83 0.25 -4.74
CA TYR A 251 5.92 1.41 -5.62
C TYR A 251 5.19 2.61 -5.03
N ILE A 252 5.82 3.78 -5.04
CA ILE A 252 5.23 5.00 -4.48
C ILE A 252 3.99 5.40 -5.29
N TRP A 253 2.86 5.52 -4.60
CA TRP A 253 1.60 5.96 -5.16
C TRP A 253 1.34 7.40 -4.75
N ASN A 254 1.28 8.31 -5.73
CA ASN A 254 1.06 9.73 -5.48
C ASN A 254 -0.44 10.11 -5.34
N GLY A 255 -1.35 9.19 -5.69
CA GLY A 255 -2.79 9.42 -5.56
C GLY A 255 -3.39 10.41 -6.55
N THR A 256 -2.65 10.83 -7.59
CA THR A 256 -3.08 11.90 -8.49
C THR A 256 -3.89 11.44 -9.69
N ILE A 257 -4.05 10.11 -9.89
CA ILE A 257 -4.86 9.59 -10.99
C ILE A 257 -6.34 9.79 -10.67
N SER A 258 -7.03 10.62 -11.47
CA SER A 258 -8.45 11.00 -11.27
C SER A 258 -9.39 9.80 -11.26
N ASP A 259 -9.03 8.76 -12.02
CA ASP A 259 -9.88 7.58 -12.21
C ASP A 259 -9.49 6.43 -11.28
N ALA A 260 -8.72 6.71 -10.22
CA ALA A 260 -8.41 5.76 -9.17
C ALA A 260 -9.51 5.73 -8.11
N TYR A 261 -10.10 4.56 -7.90
CA TYR A 261 -11.17 4.32 -6.95
C TYR A 261 -10.67 3.44 -5.80
N TYR A 262 -10.72 3.99 -4.60
CA TYR A 262 -10.18 3.39 -3.38
C TYR A 262 -11.27 2.69 -2.59
N TYR A 263 -10.93 1.61 -1.89
CA TYR A 263 -11.88 0.83 -1.11
C TYR A 263 -11.32 0.53 0.29
N TYR A 264 -12.22 0.17 1.20
CA TYR A 264 -11.87 -0.48 2.47
C TYR A 264 -12.71 -1.73 2.63
N VAL A 265 -12.06 -2.81 3.09
CA VAL A 265 -12.69 -4.12 3.26
C VAL A 265 -13.38 -4.18 4.62
N ILE A 266 -14.64 -4.62 4.63
CA ILE A 266 -15.53 -4.63 5.81
C ILE A 266 -15.93 -6.05 6.25
N TYR A 267 -15.26 -7.08 5.71
CA TYR A 267 -15.53 -8.49 5.97
C TYR A 267 -15.02 -8.99 7.34
#